data_AF-A0A1Y5F3U0-F1
#
_entry.id   AF-A0A1Y5F3U0-F1
#
_cell.length_a   1.000
_cell.length_b   1.000
_cell.length_c   1.000
_cell.angle_alpha   90.00
_cell.angle_beta   90.00
_cell.angle_gamma   90.00
#
_symmetry.space_group_name_H-M   'P 1'
#
loop_
_entity.id
_entity.type
_entity.pdbx_description
1 polymer ?
#
loop_
_entity_poly.entity_id
_entity_poly.type
_entity_poly.pdbx_seq_one_letter_code
_entity_poly.pdbx_strand_id
1 'polypeptide(L)'
;MSKFVDYLNQEFEKRLKSNAKYSMNAFAQYLDINSGSFSEVLRKKRNLGLKKFDEICDKFKLTEEEITDYRENLISYNGGKSDFQSLEEVELEIIDNPHYSIILNLVSVVGFCDDPEWVAKAINRDVEVCEEALARLFELGLLVKNEEGQFESSKKRFVGDLATEEMKLHYISTSFDNAKDALYNVSRDKSFATSLVLSIDSSRMDEMKEELRDVVRKFMHMSDTKEKNYDEIYQLLISLSPLTQVQ
;
A
#
# COMPACT_ATOMS: atom_id res chain seq x y z
N MET A 1 24.71 7.48 6.92
CA MET A 1 24.39 6.97 8.28
C MET A 1 23.08 7.61 8.70
N SER A 2 22.10 6.86 9.25
CA SER A 2 20.80 7.45 9.60
C SER A 2 20.89 8.32 10.86
N LYS A 3 20.83 9.64 10.67
CA LYS A 3 20.73 10.66 11.72
C LYS A 3 19.56 10.37 12.67
N PHE A 4 18.43 9.90 12.13
CA PHE A 4 17.26 9.58 12.95
C PHE A 4 17.46 8.37 13.86
N VAL A 5 18.10 7.31 13.37
CA VAL A 5 18.44 6.14 14.22
C VAL A 5 19.45 6.54 15.31
N ASP A 6 20.38 7.43 14.97
CA ASP A 6 21.34 7.96 15.96
C ASP A 6 20.64 8.85 17.01
N TYR A 7 19.64 9.65 16.60
CA TYR A 7 18.75 10.38 17.53
C TYR A 7 18.02 9.43 18.50
N LEU A 8 17.43 8.34 17.99
CA LEU A 8 16.75 7.33 18.82
C LEU A 8 17.70 6.66 19.83
N ASN A 9 18.95 6.39 19.44
CA ASN A 9 19.97 5.87 20.34
C ASN A 9 20.30 6.88 21.45
N GLN A 10 20.48 8.16 21.11
CA GLN A 10 20.74 9.21 22.09
C GLN A 10 19.57 9.38 23.08
N GLU A 11 18.34 9.33 22.59
CA GLU A 11 17.15 9.42 23.44
C GLU A 11 17.01 8.21 24.38
N PHE A 12 17.35 7.00 23.90
CA PHE A 12 17.43 5.82 24.74
C PHE A 12 18.48 5.96 25.84
N GLU A 13 19.69 6.41 25.49
CA GLU A 13 20.78 6.61 26.46
C GLU A 13 20.43 7.66 27.52
N LYS A 14 19.75 8.75 27.15
CA LYS A 14 19.26 9.76 28.10
C LYS A 14 18.32 9.14 29.13
N ARG A 15 17.37 8.31 28.68
CA ARG A 15 16.41 7.63 29.56
C ARG A 15 17.08 6.60 30.46
N LEU A 16 18.11 5.92 29.96
CA LEU A 16 18.92 4.99 30.76
C LEU A 16 19.74 5.72 31.84
N LYS A 17 20.26 6.92 31.55
CA LYS A 17 20.95 7.76 32.55
C LYS A 17 20.00 8.24 33.65
N SER A 18 18.76 8.58 33.31
CA SER A 18 17.74 8.98 34.29
C SER A 18 17.16 7.78 35.06
N ASN A 19 17.14 6.60 34.47
CA ASN A 19 16.66 5.37 35.10
C ASN A 19 17.48 4.17 34.62
N ALA A 20 18.44 3.72 35.44
CA ALA A 20 19.32 2.60 35.11
C ALA A 20 18.57 1.25 34.90
N LYS A 21 17.30 1.15 35.30
CA LYS A 21 16.44 -0.02 35.03
C LYS A 21 15.66 0.09 33.72
N TYR A 22 15.74 1.21 33.01
CA TYR A 22 15.04 1.39 31.75
C TYR A 22 15.60 0.42 30.70
N SER A 23 14.74 -0.43 30.15
CA SER A 23 15.17 -1.48 29.23
C SER A 23 14.84 -1.10 27.78
N MET A 24 15.56 -1.72 26.85
CA MET A 24 15.29 -1.56 25.43
C MET A 24 13.86 -2.01 25.06
N ASN A 25 13.30 -2.98 25.79
CA ASN A 25 11.91 -3.41 25.64
C ASN A 25 10.93 -2.32 26.09
N ALA A 26 11.21 -1.64 27.19
CA ALA A 26 10.38 -0.54 27.67
C ALA A 26 10.40 0.65 26.68
N PHE A 27 11.54 0.89 26.02
CA PHE A 27 11.64 1.92 25.00
C PHE A 27 10.90 1.54 23.71
N ALA A 28 11.03 0.29 23.26
CA ALA A 28 10.30 -0.23 22.11
C ALA A 28 8.78 -0.15 22.32
N GLN A 29 8.30 -0.57 23.50
CA GLN A 29 6.89 -0.43 23.90
C GLN A 29 6.44 1.03 23.91
N TYR A 30 7.27 1.94 24.43
CA TYR A 30 6.97 3.36 24.40
C TYR A 30 6.85 3.90 22.97
N LEU A 31 7.61 3.39 22.00
CA LEU A 31 7.52 3.81 20.59
C LEU A 31 6.47 3.03 19.79
N ASP A 32 5.72 2.13 20.43
CA ASP A 32 4.78 1.23 19.76
C ASP A 32 5.46 0.41 18.64
N ILE A 33 6.65 -0.12 18.94
CA ILE A 33 7.42 -1.01 18.07
C ILE A 33 7.68 -2.32 18.82
N ASN A 34 7.55 -3.45 18.13
CA ASN A 34 7.97 -4.73 18.69
C ASN A 34 9.46 -4.71 19.04
N SER A 35 9.83 -5.17 20.23
CA SER A 35 11.21 -5.16 20.72
C SER A 35 12.25 -5.82 19.79
N GLY A 36 11.86 -6.91 19.10
CA GLY A 36 12.72 -7.57 18.12
C GLY A 36 13.01 -6.64 16.94
N SER A 37 11.96 -6.08 16.34
CA SER A 37 12.06 -5.12 15.24
C SER A 37 12.83 -3.85 15.65
N PHE A 38 12.60 -3.35 16.86
CA PHE A 38 13.28 -2.14 17.35
C PHE A 38 14.79 -2.38 17.55
N SER A 39 15.17 -3.55 18.07
CA SER A 39 16.59 -3.92 18.19
C SER A 39 17.27 -4.01 16.83
N GLU A 40 16.58 -4.47 15.79
CA GLU A 40 17.12 -4.54 14.42
C GLU A 40 17.25 -3.15 13.79
N VAL A 41 16.32 -2.23 14.08
CA VAL A 41 16.39 -0.82 13.66
C VAL A 41 17.60 -0.13 14.28
N LEU A 42 17.80 -0.23 15.59
CA LEU A 42 18.97 0.39 16.27
C LEU A 42 20.30 -0.21 15.80
N ARG A 43 20.31 -1.52 15.52
CA ARG A 43 21.48 -2.24 14.97
C ARG A 43 21.64 -2.07 13.47
N LYS A 44 20.82 -1.25 12.82
CA LYS A 44 20.94 -0.91 11.40
C LYS A 44 20.80 -2.15 10.49
N LYS A 45 20.09 -3.18 10.96
CA LYS A 45 19.74 -4.40 10.22
C LYS A 45 18.37 -4.33 9.54
N ARG A 46 17.52 -3.40 9.98
CA ARG A 46 16.17 -3.16 9.45
C ARG A 46 15.89 -1.67 9.36
N ASN A 47 15.23 -1.25 8.29
CA ASN A 47 14.84 0.15 8.11
C ASN A 47 13.58 0.49 8.89
N LEU A 48 13.49 1.73 9.37
CA LEU A 48 12.28 2.28 9.97
C LEU A 48 11.39 2.86 8.86
N GLY A 49 10.13 2.44 8.82
CA GLY A 49 9.16 2.94 7.82
C GLY A 49 8.73 4.38 8.11
N LEU A 50 8.42 5.14 7.04
CA LEU A 50 8.09 6.57 7.13
C LEU A 50 6.87 6.86 8.00
N LYS A 51 5.82 6.03 7.93
CA LYS A 51 4.65 6.17 8.82
C LYS A 51 5.02 6.09 10.31
N LYS A 52 5.87 5.12 10.67
CA LYS A 52 6.31 4.96 12.07
C LYS A 52 7.29 6.07 12.45
N PHE A 53 8.06 6.60 11.50
CA PHE A 53 8.85 7.81 11.69
C PHE A 53 7.96 9.01 12.05
N ASP A 54 6.87 9.25 11.31
CA ASP A 54 5.94 10.36 11.58
C ASP A 54 5.26 10.22 12.95
N GLU A 55 4.77 9.03 13.28
CA GLU A 55 4.20 8.74 14.60
C GLU A 55 5.19 9.03 15.74
N ILE A 56 6.48 8.80 15.51
CA ILE A 56 7.55 9.04 16.49
C ILE A 56 7.89 10.54 16.56
N CYS A 57 7.95 11.24 15.43
CA CYS A 57 8.17 12.68 15.35
C CYS A 57 7.09 13.45 16.12
N ASP A 58 5.82 13.08 15.92
CA ASP A 58 4.68 13.65 16.65
C ASP A 58 4.79 13.38 18.15
N LYS A 59 5.18 12.16 18.52
CA LYS A 59 5.32 11.74 19.92
C LYS A 59 6.44 12.49 20.64
N PHE A 60 7.55 12.76 19.94
CA PHE A 60 8.67 13.53 20.47
C PHE A 60 8.53 15.04 20.28
N LYS A 61 7.49 15.49 19.56
CA LYS A 61 7.21 16.89 19.24
C LYS A 61 8.41 17.57 18.58
N LEU A 62 8.98 16.89 17.58
CA LEU A 62 10.07 17.44 16.78
C LEU A 62 9.60 18.66 15.96
N THR A 63 10.52 19.57 15.70
CA THR A 63 10.26 20.75 14.85
C THR A 63 10.19 20.36 13.37
N GLU A 64 9.52 21.17 12.54
CA GLU A 64 9.42 20.93 11.10
C GLU A 64 10.79 20.87 10.40
N GLU A 65 11.75 21.67 10.88
CA GLU A 65 13.14 21.67 10.39
C GLU A 65 13.84 20.34 10.69
N GLU A 66 13.71 19.82 11.92
CA GLU A 66 14.25 18.51 12.31
C GLU A 66 13.57 17.36 11.57
N ILE A 67 12.25 17.41 11.40
CA ILE A 67 11.49 16.41 10.65
C ILE A 67 11.99 16.34 9.22
N THR A 68 12.21 17.49 8.58
CA THR A 68 12.71 17.57 7.20
C THR A 68 14.12 16.98 7.09
N ASP A 69 15.08 17.40 7.93
CA ASP A 69 16.46 16.88 7.90
C ASP A 69 16.52 15.36 8.18
N TYR A 70 15.74 14.89 9.16
CA TYR A 70 15.70 13.47 9.48
C TYR A 70 15.02 12.65 8.40
N ARG A 71 13.96 13.17 7.78
CA ARG A 71 13.24 12.49 6.70
C ARG A 71 14.13 12.34 5.46
N GLU A 72 14.76 13.42 5.00
CA GLU A 72 15.68 13.39 3.85
C GLU A 72 16.83 12.41 4.09
N ASN A 73 17.41 12.44 5.29
CA ASN A 73 18.47 11.52 5.66
C ASN A 73 18.00 10.06 5.80
N LEU A 74 16.78 9.84 6.31
CA LEU A 74 16.21 8.51 6.45
C LEU A 74 15.88 7.91 5.07
N ILE A 75 15.37 8.71 4.14
CA ILE A 75 15.14 8.31 2.73
C ILE A 75 16.47 7.96 2.06
N SER A 76 17.46 8.86 2.15
CA SER A 76 18.81 8.63 1.59
C SER A 76 19.51 7.41 2.22
N TYR A 77 19.33 7.18 3.53
CA TYR A 77 19.89 6.03 4.22
C TYR A 77 19.18 4.73 3.87
N ASN A 78 17.85 4.76 3.77
CA ASN A 78 17.05 3.61 3.35
C ASN A 78 17.36 3.21 1.89
N GLY A 79 17.74 4.18 1.04
CA GLY A 79 18.24 3.96 -0.33
C GLY A 79 19.74 3.62 -0.44
N GLY A 80 20.47 3.52 0.67
CA GLY A 80 21.92 3.39 0.71
C GLY A 80 22.48 1.96 0.85
N LYS A 81 21.83 0.97 0.24
CA LYS A 81 22.41 -0.34 -0.12
C LYS A 81 21.73 -0.80 -1.42
N SER A 82 22.53 -0.94 -2.47
CA SER A 82 22.18 -1.32 -3.84
C SER A 82 21.18 -2.48 -3.94
N ASP A 83 20.25 -2.37 -4.90
CA ASP A 83 19.23 -3.32 -5.39
C ASP A 83 17.75 -3.15 -4.97
N PHE A 84 17.31 -1.99 -4.47
CA PHE A 84 15.87 -1.72 -4.36
C PHE A 84 15.54 -0.32 -4.88
N GLN A 85 14.72 -0.25 -5.94
CA GLN A 85 14.02 0.99 -6.32
C GLN A 85 13.30 1.57 -5.10
N SER A 86 13.23 2.91 -5.03
CA SER A 86 12.55 3.59 -3.91
C SER A 86 11.09 3.10 -3.83
N LEU A 87 10.54 2.98 -2.61
CA LEU A 87 9.11 2.61 -2.46
C LEU A 87 8.18 3.55 -3.23
N GLU A 88 8.62 4.80 -3.42
CA GLU A 88 7.99 5.80 -4.27
C GLU A 88 7.93 5.33 -5.74
N GLU A 89 9.06 4.99 -6.35
CA GLU A 89 9.11 4.50 -7.75
C GLU A 89 8.23 3.26 -7.96
N VAL A 90 8.25 2.33 -7.01
CA VAL A 90 7.45 1.10 -7.07
C VAL A 90 5.95 1.39 -7.02
N GLU A 91 5.53 2.40 -6.24
CA GLU A 91 4.14 2.80 -6.14
C GLU A 91 3.66 3.55 -7.39
N LEU A 92 4.49 4.45 -7.92
CA LEU A 92 4.23 5.15 -9.18
C LEU A 92 4.03 4.16 -10.34
N GLU A 93 4.87 3.12 -10.40
CA GLU A 93 4.79 2.10 -11.45
C GLU A 93 3.43 1.37 -11.47
N ILE A 94 2.85 1.07 -10.31
CA ILE A 94 1.54 0.40 -10.23
C ILE A 94 0.40 1.32 -10.60
N ILE A 95 0.52 2.60 -10.26
CA ILE A 95 -0.50 3.59 -10.61
C ILE A 95 -0.54 3.80 -12.13
N ASP A 96 0.63 3.88 -12.75
CA ASP A 96 0.77 3.99 -14.21
C ASP A 96 0.38 2.68 -14.92
N ASN A 97 0.48 1.54 -14.24
CA ASN A 97 0.13 0.22 -14.77
C ASN A 97 -0.93 -0.48 -13.91
N PRO A 98 -2.22 -0.10 -13.98
CA PRO A 98 -3.26 -0.63 -13.09
C PRO A 98 -3.40 -2.16 -13.11
N HIS A 99 -3.06 -2.81 -14.22
CA HIS A 99 -3.08 -4.27 -14.37
C HIS A 99 -2.07 -4.98 -13.46
N TYR A 100 -1.02 -4.30 -13.00
CA TYR A 100 -0.06 -4.85 -12.02
C TYR A 100 -0.77 -5.21 -10.72
N SER A 101 -1.71 -4.37 -10.28
CA SER A 101 -2.50 -4.64 -9.06
C SER A 101 -3.35 -5.91 -9.20
N ILE A 102 -3.86 -6.21 -10.40
CA ILE A 102 -4.64 -7.42 -10.68
C ILE A 102 -3.72 -8.64 -10.60
N ILE A 103 -2.55 -8.61 -11.27
CA ILE A 103 -1.58 -9.71 -11.27
C ILE A 103 -1.09 -10.01 -9.84
N LEU A 104 -0.81 -8.97 -9.04
CA LEU A 104 -0.39 -9.12 -7.64
C LEU A 104 -1.45 -9.77 -6.73
N ASN A 105 -2.73 -9.67 -7.08
CA ASN A 105 -3.81 -10.38 -6.38
C ASN A 105 -4.05 -11.77 -6.99
N LEU A 106 -3.81 -11.93 -8.30
CA LEU A 106 -4.03 -13.17 -9.04
C LEU A 106 -3.16 -14.34 -8.55
N VAL A 107 -1.97 -14.06 -8.02
CA VAL A 107 -1.11 -15.09 -7.41
C VAL A 107 -1.72 -15.78 -6.20
N SER A 108 -2.73 -15.15 -5.56
CA SER A 108 -3.45 -15.76 -4.44
C SER A 108 -4.71 -16.52 -4.87
N VAL A 109 -5.02 -16.53 -6.18
CA VAL A 109 -6.18 -17.25 -6.72
C VAL A 109 -5.86 -18.73 -6.91
N VAL A 110 -6.78 -19.60 -6.50
CA VAL A 110 -6.69 -21.05 -6.65
C VAL A 110 -6.52 -21.41 -8.12
N GLY A 111 -5.48 -22.18 -8.41
CA GLY A 111 -5.16 -22.57 -9.79
C GLY A 111 -4.36 -21.52 -10.57
N PHE A 112 -3.80 -20.51 -9.90
CA PHE A 112 -2.83 -19.60 -10.49
C PHE A 112 -1.70 -20.35 -11.23
N CYS A 113 -1.38 -19.88 -12.42
CA CYS A 113 -0.26 -20.35 -13.23
C CYS A 113 0.59 -19.14 -13.62
N ASP A 114 1.91 -19.28 -13.46
CA ASP A 114 2.91 -18.24 -13.78
C ASP A 114 3.20 -18.10 -15.28
N ASP A 115 2.47 -18.85 -16.10
CA ASP A 115 2.52 -18.77 -17.56
C ASP A 115 1.88 -17.46 -18.09
N PRO A 116 2.61 -16.64 -18.87
CA PRO A 116 2.08 -15.38 -19.41
C PRO A 116 0.82 -15.55 -20.26
N GLU A 117 0.67 -16.65 -21.03
CA GLU A 117 -0.55 -16.90 -21.81
C GLU A 117 -1.76 -17.13 -20.90
N TRP A 118 -1.58 -17.88 -19.82
CA TRP A 118 -2.62 -18.08 -18.81
C TRP A 118 -3.02 -16.76 -18.14
N VAL A 119 -2.04 -15.95 -17.71
CA VAL A 119 -2.28 -14.65 -17.06
C VAL A 119 -3.01 -13.70 -17.99
N ALA A 120 -2.57 -13.58 -19.25
CA ALA A 120 -3.18 -12.76 -20.28
C ALA A 120 -4.65 -13.09 -20.51
N LYS A 121 -4.96 -14.40 -20.59
CA LYS A 121 -6.33 -14.87 -20.68
C LYS A 121 -7.15 -14.56 -19.43
N ALA A 122 -6.56 -14.70 -18.24
CA ALA A 122 -7.25 -14.48 -16.97
C ALA A 122 -7.64 -13.01 -16.76
N ILE A 123 -6.82 -12.06 -17.21
CA ILE A 123 -7.06 -10.61 -17.02
C ILE A 123 -7.51 -9.88 -18.30
N ASN A 124 -7.71 -10.61 -19.39
CA ASN A 124 -8.10 -10.08 -20.71
C ASN A 124 -7.16 -8.97 -21.21
N ARG A 125 -5.89 -9.32 -21.38
CA ARG A 125 -4.80 -8.46 -21.90
C ARG A 125 -3.94 -9.24 -22.88
N ASP A 126 -3.09 -8.51 -23.60
CA ASP A 126 -2.13 -9.12 -24.53
C ASP A 126 -1.04 -9.90 -23.77
N VAL A 127 -0.54 -10.96 -24.40
CA VAL A 127 0.48 -11.84 -23.81
C VAL A 127 1.77 -11.07 -23.55
N GLU A 128 2.20 -10.23 -24.50
CA GLU A 128 3.42 -9.44 -24.34
C GLU A 128 3.34 -8.49 -23.13
N VAL A 129 2.17 -7.86 -22.92
CA VAL A 129 1.93 -6.98 -21.77
C VAL A 129 2.03 -7.74 -20.46
N CYS A 130 1.51 -8.97 -20.41
CA CYS A 130 1.55 -9.79 -19.20
C CYS A 130 2.94 -10.36 -18.92
N GLU A 131 3.69 -10.71 -19.96
CA GLU A 131 5.08 -11.14 -19.84
C GLU A 131 5.96 -10.01 -19.27
N GLU A 132 5.85 -8.80 -19.83
CA GLU A 132 6.53 -7.61 -19.34
C GLU A 132 6.13 -7.29 -17.90
N ALA A 133 4.83 -7.34 -17.58
CA ALA A 133 4.33 -7.08 -16.24
C ALA A 133 4.86 -8.07 -15.19
N LEU A 134 4.86 -9.37 -15.50
CA LEU A 134 5.41 -10.39 -14.61
C LEU A 134 6.91 -10.13 -14.36
N ALA A 135 7.70 -9.95 -15.43
CA ALA A 135 9.13 -9.68 -15.31
C ALA A 135 9.41 -8.43 -14.46
N ARG A 136 8.66 -7.35 -14.70
CA ARG A 136 8.80 -6.08 -13.98
C ARG A 136 8.41 -6.21 -12.49
N LEU A 137 7.31 -6.90 -12.19
CA LEU A 137 6.89 -7.15 -10.81
C LEU A 137 7.90 -7.99 -10.02
N PHE A 138 8.61 -8.92 -10.68
CA PHE A 138 9.74 -9.65 -10.08
C PHE A 138 10.94 -8.76 -9.82
N GLU A 139 11.33 -7.95 -10.80
CA GLU A 139 12.45 -7.00 -10.68
C GLU A 139 12.22 -6.01 -9.53
N LEU A 140 10.99 -5.50 -9.40
CA LEU A 140 10.56 -4.61 -8.32
C LEU A 140 10.48 -5.32 -6.94
N GLY A 141 10.65 -6.64 -6.91
CA GLY A 141 10.47 -7.48 -5.72
C GLY A 141 9.06 -7.37 -5.13
N LEU A 142 8.06 -7.16 -6.00
CA LEU A 142 6.65 -7.15 -5.66
C LEU A 142 6.03 -8.54 -5.82
N LEU A 143 6.53 -9.32 -6.76
CA LEU A 143 6.36 -10.77 -6.81
C LEU A 143 7.65 -11.43 -6.32
N VAL A 144 7.50 -12.43 -5.46
CA VAL A 144 8.59 -13.24 -4.93
C VAL A 144 8.22 -14.71 -4.99
N LYS A 145 9.21 -15.60 -4.92
CA LYS A 145 8.98 -17.04 -4.74
C LYS A 145 9.08 -17.39 -3.26
N ASN A 146 8.12 -18.14 -2.75
CA ASN A 146 8.16 -18.66 -1.39
C ASN A 146 9.16 -19.84 -1.27
N GLU A 147 9.30 -20.42 -0.09
CA GLU A 147 10.23 -21.55 0.16
C GLU A 147 9.90 -22.80 -0.68
N GLU A 148 8.65 -22.92 -1.14
CA GLU A 148 8.17 -24.01 -2.02
C GLU A 148 8.33 -23.68 -3.51
N GLY A 149 8.89 -22.51 -3.85
CA GLY A 149 9.10 -22.04 -5.21
C GLY A 149 7.86 -21.47 -5.90
N GLN A 150 6.75 -21.34 -5.17
CA GLN A 150 5.49 -20.77 -5.67
C GLN A 150 5.52 -19.25 -5.60
N PHE A 151 4.81 -18.60 -6.53
CA PHE A 151 4.75 -17.14 -6.60
C PHE A 151 3.85 -16.62 -5.47
N GLU A 152 4.31 -15.59 -4.78
CA GLU A 152 3.54 -14.86 -3.80
C GLU A 152 3.76 -13.35 -3.96
N SER A 153 2.74 -12.58 -3.61
CA SER A 153 2.87 -11.13 -3.53
C SER A 153 3.68 -10.75 -2.29
N SER A 154 4.63 -9.84 -2.47
CA SER A 154 5.45 -9.36 -1.38
C SER A 154 4.60 -8.65 -0.32
N LYS A 155 4.98 -8.74 0.96
CA LYS A 155 4.32 -7.99 2.04
C LYS A 155 4.63 -6.49 2.01
N LYS A 156 5.29 -5.96 0.97
CA LYS A 156 5.49 -4.51 0.81
C LYS A 156 4.10 -3.88 0.66
N ARG A 157 3.67 -3.14 1.67
CA ARG A 157 2.44 -2.36 1.60
C ARG A 157 2.72 -1.10 0.81
N PHE A 158 1.96 -0.87 -0.25
CA PHE A 158 1.85 0.43 -0.90
C PHE A 158 1.33 1.43 0.12
N VAL A 159 2.01 2.57 0.23
CA VAL A 159 1.56 3.67 1.08
C VAL A 159 0.99 4.68 0.11
N GLY A 160 -0.26 4.44 -0.31
CA GLY A 160 -1.06 5.24 -1.29
C GLY A 160 -1.09 6.76 -1.12
N ASP A 161 -0.36 7.28 -0.13
CA ASP A 161 -0.13 8.69 0.17
C ASP A 161 0.93 9.32 -0.76
N LEU A 162 1.70 8.55 -1.54
CA LEU A 162 2.78 9.08 -2.40
C LEU A 162 2.31 9.45 -3.81
N ALA A 163 1.13 9.00 -4.22
CA ALA A 163 0.53 9.33 -5.51
C ALA A 163 0.10 10.81 -5.59
N THR A 164 0.41 11.49 -6.71
CA THR A 164 -0.20 12.81 -6.98
C THR A 164 -1.70 12.66 -7.23
N GLU A 165 -2.45 13.75 -7.11
CA GLU A 165 -3.89 13.71 -7.40
C GLU A 165 -4.16 13.33 -8.85
N GLU A 166 -3.35 13.78 -9.81
CA GLU A 166 -3.46 13.41 -11.22
C GLU A 166 -3.30 11.90 -11.43
N MET A 167 -2.34 11.30 -10.73
CA MET A 167 -2.07 9.86 -10.80
C MET A 167 -3.20 9.04 -10.21
N LYS A 168 -3.74 9.45 -9.05
CA LYS A 168 -4.94 8.83 -8.46
C LYS A 168 -6.14 8.93 -9.40
N LEU A 169 -6.33 10.10 -10.01
CA LEU A 169 -7.40 10.32 -10.99
C LEU A 169 -7.24 9.43 -12.22
N HIS A 170 -6.03 9.28 -12.74
CA HIS A 170 -5.75 8.38 -13.86
C HIS A 170 -6.10 6.92 -13.52
N TYR A 171 -5.61 6.41 -12.39
CA TYR A 171 -5.91 5.05 -11.94
C TYR A 171 -7.41 4.80 -11.76
N ILE A 172 -8.11 5.74 -11.12
CA ILE A 172 -9.57 5.65 -10.91
C ILE A 172 -10.30 5.71 -12.26
N SER A 173 -9.89 6.58 -13.19
CA SER A 173 -10.48 6.69 -14.52
C SER A 173 -10.35 5.38 -15.30
N THR A 174 -9.15 4.81 -15.37
CA THR A 174 -8.90 3.53 -16.05
C THR A 174 -9.71 2.39 -15.41
N SER A 175 -9.90 2.43 -14.10
CA SER A 175 -10.75 1.47 -13.40
C SER A 175 -12.22 1.60 -13.79
N PHE A 176 -12.74 2.83 -13.95
CA PHE A 176 -14.11 3.03 -14.44
C PHE A 176 -14.31 2.53 -15.87
N ASP A 177 -13.29 2.62 -16.73
CA ASP A 177 -13.33 2.03 -18.07
C ASP A 177 -13.45 0.50 -18.00
N ASN A 178 -12.65 -0.17 -17.14
CA ASN A 178 -12.79 -1.61 -16.93
C ASN A 178 -14.18 -2.00 -16.39
N ALA A 179 -14.73 -1.23 -15.45
CA ALA A 179 -16.05 -1.47 -14.90
C ALA A 179 -17.15 -1.28 -15.97
N LYS A 180 -17.00 -0.30 -16.86
CA LYS A 180 -17.89 -0.10 -18.00
C LYS A 180 -17.88 -1.31 -18.93
N ASP A 181 -16.71 -1.87 -19.24
CA ASP A 181 -16.60 -3.07 -20.06
C ASP A 181 -17.24 -4.29 -19.37
N ALA A 182 -17.07 -4.41 -18.05
CA ALA A 182 -17.67 -5.48 -17.26
C ALA A 182 -19.20 -5.46 -17.29
N LEU A 183 -19.84 -4.29 -17.40
CA LEU A 183 -21.31 -4.18 -17.51
C LEU A 183 -21.89 -4.95 -18.70
N TYR A 184 -21.12 -5.07 -19.79
CA TYR A 184 -21.57 -5.72 -21.02
C TYR A 184 -21.05 -7.16 -21.16
N ASN A 185 -19.91 -7.48 -20.56
CA ASN A 185 -19.18 -8.72 -20.81
C ASN A 185 -19.17 -9.70 -19.63
N VAL A 186 -19.51 -9.25 -18.41
CA VAL A 186 -19.56 -10.11 -17.22
C VAL A 186 -21.02 -10.48 -16.91
N SER A 187 -21.25 -11.75 -16.57
CA SER A 187 -22.59 -12.24 -16.25
C SER A 187 -23.13 -11.63 -14.94
N ARG A 188 -24.45 -11.53 -14.84
CA ARG A 188 -25.16 -10.82 -13.74
C ARG A 188 -25.15 -11.59 -12.42
N ASP A 189 -24.86 -12.89 -12.43
CA ASP A 189 -24.61 -13.70 -11.24
C ASP A 189 -23.23 -13.43 -10.63
N LYS A 190 -22.28 -12.97 -11.45
CA LYS A 190 -20.91 -12.62 -11.06
C LYS A 190 -20.66 -11.12 -10.90
N SER A 191 -21.67 -10.28 -11.11
CA SER A 191 -21.49 -8.82 -11.07
C SER A 191 -22.70 -8.11 -10.48
N PHE A 192 -22.44 -7.02 -9.76
CA PHE A 192 -23.48 -6.14 -9.24
C PHE A 192 -23.20 -4.71 -9.68
N ALA A 193 -24.20 -4.08 -10.30
CA ALA A 193 -24.12 -2.69 -10.72
C ALA A 193 -25.41 -1.95 -10.38
N THR A 194 -25.28 -0.77 -9.78
CA THR A 194 -26.39 0.09 -9.40
C THR A 194 -26.03 1.57 -9.61
N SER A 195 -27.05 2.41 -9.78
CA SER A 195 -26.90 3.86 -9.90
C SER A 195 -27.94 4.57 -9.04
N LEU A 196 -27.55 5.65 -8.38
CA LEU A 196 -28.39 6.46 -7.52
C LEU A 196 -28.16 7.94 -7.83
N VAL A 197 -29.25 8.66 -8.09
CA VAL A 197 -29.24 10.13 -8.22
C VAL A 197 -29.99 10.69 -7.03
N LEU A 198 -29.38 11.62 -6.30
CA LEU A 198 -29.97 12.22 -5.11
C LEU A 198 -29.65 13.71 -5.00
N SER A 199 -30.53 14.46 -4.34
CA SER A 199 -30.26 15.84 -3.91
C SER A 199 -29.61 15.79 -2.53
N ILE A 200 -28.46 16.45 -2.38
CA ILE A 200 -27.71 16.50 -1.11
C ILE A 200 -27.60 17.93 -0.59
N ASP A 201 -27.45 18.04 0.73
CA ASP A 201 -26.86 19.21 1.36
C ASP A 201 -25.33 19.06 1.31
N SER A 202 -24.64 19.94 0.58
CA SER A 202 -23.19 19.88 0.39
C SER A 202 -22.41 20.03 1.69
N SER A 203 -23.01 20.62 2.74
CA SER A 203 -22.39 20.69 4.07
C SER A 203 -22.19 19.33 4.73
N ARG A 204 -22.91 18.30 4.27
CA ARG A 204 -22.80 16.91 4.75
C ARG A 204 -21.85 16.04 3.93
N MET A 205 -21.14 16.63 2.96
CA MET A 205 -20.26 15.87 2.06
C MET A 205 -19.19 15.06 2.80
N ASP A 206 -18.59 15.61 3.86
CA ASP A 206 -17.54 14.91 4.60
C ASP A 206 -18.09 13.73 5.41
N GLU A 207 -19.27 13.87 6.00
CA GLU A 207 -20.01 12.77 6.66
C GLU A 207 -20.28 11.63 5.65
N MET A 208 -20.77 11.97 4.45
CA MET A 208 -21.03 10.99 3.40
C MET A 208 -19.76 10.29 2.91
N LYS A 209 -18.63 11.00 2.79
CA LYS A 209 -17.34 10.40 2.43
C LYS A 209 -16.86 9.40 3.49
N GLU A 210 -17.01 9.70 4.77
CA GLU A 210 -16.65 8.76 5.84
C GLU A 210 -17.50 7.49 5.79
N GLU A 211 -18.81 7.60 5.58
CA GLU A 211 -19.68 6.43 5.42
C GLU A 211 -19.25 5.55 4.22
N LEU A 212 -18.89 6.16 3.09
CA LEU A 212 -18.37 5.41 1.94
C LEU A 212 -17.03 4.72 2.25
N ARG A 213 -16.14 5.37 3.02
CA ARG A 213 -14.89 4.73 3.49
C ARG A 213 -15.18 3.54 4.38
N ASP A 214 -16.17 3.63 5.26
CA ASP A 214 -16.60 2.52 6.12
C ASP A 214 -17.18 1.36 5.32
N VAL A 215 -17.93 1.63 4.25
CA VAL A 215 -18.36 0.58 3.31
C VAL A 215 -17.15 -0.14 2.72
N VAL A 216 -16.15 0.58 2.21
CA VAL A 216 -14.93 -0.03 1.65
C VAL A 216 -14.21 -0.88 2.71
N ARG A 217 -14.02 -0.36 3.93
CA ARG A 217 -13.40 -1.10 5.04
C ARG A 217 -14.16 -2.40 5.35
N LYS A 218 -15.49 -2.38 5.33
CA LYS A 218 -16.31 -3.59 5.52
C LYS A 218 -16.06 -4.63 4.43
N PHE A 219 -16.01 -4.24 3.16
CA PHE A 219 -15.69 -5.16 2.05
C PHE A 219 -14.27 -5.74 2.16
N MET A 220 -13.28 -4.93 2.56
CA MET A 220 -11.92 -5.42 2.81
C MET A 220 -11.90 -6.48 3.92
N HIS A 221 -12.63 -6.27 5.02
CA HIS A 221 -12.72 -7.26 6.08
C HIS A 221 -13.50 -8.52 5.68
N MET A 222 -14.53 -8.39 4.85
CA MET A 222 -15.30 -9.54 4.36
C MET A 222 -14.50 -10.42 3.40
N SER A 223 -13.60 -9.82 2.61
CA SER A 223 -12.73 -10.54 1.68
C SER A 223 -11.51 -11.17 2.37
N ASP A 224 -11.05 -10.65 3.50
CA ASP A 224 -9.92 -11.21 4.24
C ASP A 224 -10.30 -12.52 4.96
N THR A 225 -10.12 -13.66 4.27
CA THR A 225 -10.42 -14.99 4.80
C THR A 225 -9.16 -15.70 5.29
N LYS A 226 -9.27 -16.42 6.42
CA LYS A 226 -8.15 -17.18 6.99
C LYS A 226 -7.66 -18.32 6.09
N GLU A 227 -8.56 -18.88 5.28
CA GLU A 227 -8.29 -20.03 4.42
C GLU A 227 -7.62 -19.63 3.11
N LYS A 228 -7.68 -18.35 2.71
CA LYS A 228 -7.07 -17.80 1.48
C LYS A 228 -7.39 -18.60 0.20
N ASN A 229 -8.57 -19.19 0.12
CA ASN A 229 -9.05 -19.92 -1.04
C ASN A 229 -9.78 -18.97 -2.00
N TYR A 230 -9.06 -17.97 -2.52
CA TYR A 230 -9.64 -17.03 -3.48
C TYR A 230 -9.83 -17.71 -4.83
N ASP A 231 -10.96 -17.55 -5.48
CA ASP A 231 -11.27 -18.16 -6.78
C ASP A 231 -11.33 -17.12 -7.92
N GLU A 232 -11.58 -15.85 -7.59
CA GLU A 232 -11.68 -14.77 -8.57
C GLU A 232 -11.36 -13.41 -7.93
N ILE A 233 -10.96 -12.42 -8.74
CA ILE A 233 -10.61 -11.06 -8.28
C ILE A 233 -11.77 -10.12 -8.63
N TYR A 234 -12.18 -9.33 -7.65
CA TYR A 234 -13.23 -8.33 -7.80
C TYR A 234 -12.68 -6.92 -7.58
N GLN A 235 -13.12 -5.97 -8.40
CA GLN A 235 -12.85 -4.55 -8.20
C GLN A 235 -14.11 -3.83 -7.71
N LEU A 236 -13.99 -3.11 -6.59
CA LEU A 236 -15.04 -2.24 -6.07
C LEU A 236 -14.72 -0.78 -6.40
N LEU A 237 -15.61 -0.11 -7.12
CA LEU A 237 -15.50 1.32 -7.44
C LEU A 237 -16.68 2.08 -6.84
N ILE A 238 -16.36 3.19 -6.17
CA ILE A 238 -17.34 4.09 -5.55
C ILE A 238 -16.97 5.50 -5.97
N SER A 239 -17.92 6.23 -6.57
CA SER A 239 -17.77 7.65 -6.87
C SER A 239 -19.05 8.39 -6.48
N LEU A 240 -18.87 9.56 -5.87
CA LEU A 240 -19.91 10.52 -5.56
C LEU A 240 -19.48 11.85 -6.18
N SER A 241 -20.25 12.37 -7.14
CA SER A 241 -19.92 13.59 -7.87
C SER A 241 -21.17 14.42 -8.14
N PRO A 242 -21.08 15.77 -8.14
CA PRO A 242 -22.20 16.61 -8.52
C PRO A 242 -22.54 16.41 -10.01
N LEU A 243 -23.83 16.29 -10.32
CA LEU A 243 -24.35 16.23 -11.70
C LEU A 243 -24.77 17.60 -12.23
N THR A 244 -24.64 18.65 -11.41
CA THR A 244 -25.08 20.02 -11.70
C THR A 244 -23.99 21.00 -11.30
N GLN A 245 -23.84 22.09 -12.06
CA GLN A 245 -23.02 23.23 -11.68
C GLN A 245 -23.95 24.34 -11.18
N VAL A 246 -24.25 24.34 -9.89
CA VAL A 246 -25.05 25.41 -9.27
C VAL A 246 -24.06 26.46 -8.76
N GLN A 247 -24.20 27.70 -9.25
CA GLN A 247 -23.42 28.86 -8.81
C GLN A 247 -23.92 29.38 -7.47
#